data_AF-A0A7X1NYB9-F1
#
_entry.id   AF-A0A7X1NYB9-F1
#
_cell.length_a   1.000
_cell.length_b   1.000
_cell.length_c   1.000
_cell.angle_alpha   90.00
_cell.angle_beta   90.00
_cell.angle_gamma   90.00
#
_symmetry.space_group_name_H-M   'P 1'
#
loop_
_entity.id
_entity.type
_entity.pdbx_description
1 polymer ?
#
loop_
_entity_poly.entity_id
_entity_poly.type
_entity_poly.pdbx_seq_one_letter_code
_entity_poly.pdbx_strand_id
1 'polypeptide(L)'
;MKTAWEHVLKAARNLHQEGHPTLTRRQLRDEAVRLGWSGDPSTIETHVTAHMRDDREHAPHPYLEYVARNTYRLNDAGWRAAEGL
;
A
#
# COMPACT_ATOMS: atom_id res chain seq x y z
N MET A 1 -3.41 -14.67 -10.68
CA MET A 1 -2.72 -14.45 -9.38
C MET A 1 -3.22 -13.13 -8.85
N LYS A 2 -3.90 -13.12 -7.69
CA LYS A 2 -4.22 -11.88 -6.98
C LYS A 2 -2.90 -11.14 -6.77
N THR A 3 -2.75 -9.99 -7.42
CA THR A 3 -1.45 -9.32 -7.49
C THR A 3 -1.05 -8.86 -6.08
N ALA A 4 0.24 -8.83 -5.74
CA ALA A 4 0.72 -8.28 -4.46
C ALA A 4 0.11 -6.89 -4.16
N TRP A 5 -0.21 -6.17 -5.23
CA TRP A 5 -0.89 -4.89 -5.22
C TRP A 5 -2.32 -4.91 -4.65
N GLU A 6 -3.14 -5.91 -4.97
CA GLU A 6 -4.48 -6.06 -4.39
C GLU A 6 -4.41 -6.21 -2.87
N HIS A 7 -3.41 -6.96 -2.39
CA HIS A 7 -3.17 -7.12 -0.96
C HIS A 7 -2.71 -5.81 -0.31
N VAL A 8 -1.89 -5.00 -0.99
CA VAL A 8 -1.52 -3.66 -0.52
C VAL A 8 -2.72 -2.73 -0.43
N LEU A 9 -3.59 -2.69 -1.44
CA LEU A 9 -4.81 -1.88 -1.43
C LEU A 9 -5.76 -2.29 -0.31
N LYS A 10 -6.01 -3.59 -0.17
CA LYS A 10 -6.88 -4.12 0.87
C LYS A 10 -6.32 -3.84 2.26
N ALA A 11 -5.01 -4.00 2.45
CA ALA A 11 -4.31 -3.67 3.68
C ALA A 11 -4.43 -2.18 4.02
N ALA A 12 -4.16 -1.31 3.04
CA ALA A 12 -4.24 0.12 3.23
C ALA A 12 -5.66 0.58 3.60
N ARG A 13 -6.69 0.05 2.91
CA ARG A 13 -8.09 0.34 3.22
C ARG A 13 -8.47 -0.12 4.64
N ASN A 14 -8.09 -1.34 5.01
CA ASN A 14 -8.43 -1.88 6.32
C ASN A 14 -7.77 -1.05 7.45
N LEU A 15 -6.49 -0.70 7.30
CA LEU A 15 -5.78 0.15 8.27
C LEU A 15 -6.40 1.55 8.37
N HIS A 16 -6.87 2.14 7.27
CA HIS A 16 -7.60 3.40 7.33
C HIS A 16 -8.93 3.27 8.09
N GLN A 17 -9.68 2.18 7.89
CA GLN A 17 -10.91 1.90 8.63
C GLN A 17 -10.67 1.67 10.12
N GLU A 18 -9.49 1.16 10.49
CA GLU A 18 -9.02 1.02 11.88
C GLU A 18 -8.53 2.35 12.49
N GLY A 19 -8.57 3.45 11.73
CA GLY A 19 -8.20 4.78 12.22
C GLY A 19 -6.73 5.14 12.05
N HIS A 20 -5.99 4.43 11.19
CA HIS A 20 -4.63 4.82 10.80
C HIS A 20 -4.67 5.78 9.59
N PRO A 21 -4.49 7.11 9.78
CA PRO A 21 -4.57 8.08 8.67
C PRO A 21 -3.36 8.01 7.73
N THR A 22 -2.26 7.43 8.20
CA THR A 22 -1.02 7.25 7.45
C THR A 22 -0.42 5.90 7.78
N LEU A 23 0.29 5.34 6.80
CA LEU A 23 0.70 3.95 6.75
C LEU A 23 2.20 3.86 6.49
N THR A 24 2.85 2.91 7.14
CA THR A 24 4.25 2.55 6.86
C THR A 24 4.31 1.29 5.99
N ARG A 25 5.43 1.09 5.28
CA ARG A 25 5.70 -0.17 4.55
C ARG A 25 5.49 -1.41 5.42
N ARG A 26 5.94 -1.31 6.68
CA ARG A 26 5.80 -2.38 7.67
C ARG A 26 4.34 -2.67 7.99
N GLN A 27 3.53 -1.65 8.26
CA GLN A 27 2.10 -1.84 8.53
C GLN A 27 1.38 -2.45 7.33
N LEU A 28 1.67 -1.99 6.11
CA LEU A 28 1.10 -2.55 4.88
C LEU A 28 1.48 -4.02 4.70
N ARG A 29 2.73 -4.39 4.97
CA ARG A 29 3.19 -5.78 4.95
C ARG A 29 2.46 -6.63 5.98
N ASP A 30 2.49 -6.21 7.25
CA ASP A 30 1.94 -6.99 8.36
C ASP A 30 0.44 -7.23 8.15
N GLU A 31 -0.26 -6.20 7.69
CA GLU A 31 -1.66 -6.28 7.36
C GLU A 31 -1.95 -7.13 6.12
N ALA A 32 -1.14 -7.03 5.06
CA ALA A 32 -1.27 -7.90 3.89
C ALA A 32 -1.11 -9.39 4.26
N VAL A 33 -0.15 -9.70 5.14
CA VAL A 33 0.04 -11.05 5.70
C VAL A 33 -1.17 -11.48 6.52
N ARG A 34 -1.68 -10.62 7.41
CA ARG A 34 -2.88 -10.88 8.20
C ARG A 34 -4.11 -11.16 7.32
N LEU A 35 -4.22 -10.48 6.19
CA LEU A 35 -5.28 -10.65 5.19
C LEU A 35 -5.08 -11.85 4.25
N GLY A 36 -4.06 -12.68 4.49
CA GLY A 36 -3.83 -13.94 3.79
C GLY A 36 -2.87 -13.86 2.61
N TRP A 37 -1.96 -12.88 2.57
CA TRP A 37 -0.84 -12.92 1.62
C TRP A 37 0.01 -14.16 1.87
N SER A 38 0.10 -15.04 0.86
CA SER A 38 0.79 -16.33 0.94
C SER A 38 2.20 -16.30 0.33
N GLY A 39 2.63 -15.18 -0.24
CA GLY A 39 3.97 -15.01 -0.80
C GLY A 39 4.98 -14.52 0.25
N ASP A 40 6.21 -14.26 -0.17
CA ASP A 40 7.22 -13.63 0.70
C ASP A 40 6.74 -12.24 1.13
N PRO A 41 6.63 -11.94 2.45
CA PRO A 41 6.27 -10.61 2.95
C PRO A 41 7.18 -9.50 2.42
N SER A 42 8.44 -9.78 2.11
CA SER A 42 9.37 -8.81 1.52
C SER A 42 8.89 -8.30 0.15
N THR A 43 8.06 -9.08 -0.55
CA THR A 43 7.45 -8.70 -1.83
C THR A 43 6.55 -7.48 -1.67
N ILE A 44 5.81 -7.37 -0.56
CA ILE A 44 4.94 -6.23 -0.27
C ILE A 44 5.78 -4.97 -0.04
N GLU A 45 6.81 -5.07 0.81
CA GLU A 45 7.70 -3.93 1.06
C GLU A 45 8.45 -3.51 -0.19
N THR A 46 8.89 -4.47 -1.01
CA THR A 46 9.57 -4.23 -2.28
C THR A 46 8.63 -3.58 -3.28
N HIS A 47 7.38 -3.99 -3.39
CA HIS A 47 6.41 -3.33 -4.28
C HIS A 47 6.15 -1.89 -3.86
N VAL A 48 5.88 -1.66 -2.57
CA VAL A 48 5.68 -0.29 -2.07
C VAL A 48 6.93 0.55 -2.26
N THR A 49 8.13 -0.02 -2.07
CA THR A 49 9.39 0.71 -2.25
C THR A 49 9.70 0.95 -3.72
N ALA A 50 9.59 -0.06 -4.58
CA ALA A 50 9.93 0.00 -6.01
C ALA A 50 9.05 1.01 -6.75
N HIS A 51 7.74 1.02 -6.47
CA HIS A 51 6.83 2.01 -7.05
C HIS A 51 7.01 3.42 -6.49
N MET A 52 7.72 3.58 -5.36
CA MET A 52 8.07 4.87 -4.78
C MET A 52 9.53 5.28 -5.08
N ARG A 53 10.34 4.36 -5.63
CA ARG A 53 11.76 4.54 -5.97
C ARG A 53 11.99 4.97 -7.41
N ASP A 54 10.94 5.10 -8.22
CA ASP A 54 11.03 5.85 -9.48
C ASP A 54 11.17 7.35 -9.14
N ASP A 55 12.40 7.69 -8.75
CA ASP A 55 12.88 8.98 -8.28
C ASP A 55 12.73 10.08 -9.33
N ARG A 56 11.61 10.78 -9.28
CA ARG A 56 11.56 12.26 -9.32
C ARG A 56 10.34 12.64 -8.53
N GLU A 57 10.51 13.26 -7.35
CA GLU A 57 9.64 14.16 -6.52
C GLU A 57 8.09 14.22 -6.73
N HIS A 58 7.52 13.40 -7.59
CA HIS A 58 6.35 13.64 -8.43
C HIS A 58 5.81 12.35 -9.09
N ALA A 59 6.50 11.20 -9.06
CA ALA A 59 5.94 9.96 -9.60
C ALA A 59 4.72 9.55 -8.76
N PRO A 60 3.49 9.72 -9.26
CA PRO A 60 2.32 9.37 -8.49
C PRO A 60 2.26 7.85 -8.51
N HIS A 61 2.48 7.20 -7.37
CA HIS A 61 2.03 5.83 -7.24
C HIS A 61 0.54 5.83 -7.58
N PRO A 62 0.03 4.91 -8.42
CA PRO A 62 -1.33 4.99 -8.95
C PRO A 62 -2.44 4.98 -7.87
N TYR A 63 -2.10 4.77 -6.61
CA TYR A 63 -3.04 4.47 -5.53
C TYR A 63 -2.56 4.90 -4.13
N LEU A 64 -1.26 5.04 -3.93
CA LEU A 64 -0.70 5.61 -2.72
C LEU A 64 -0.13 6.98 -3.02
N GLU A 65 -0.11 7.86 -2.04
CA GLU A 65 0.65 9.10 -2.07
C GLU A 65 1.68 9.10 -0.95
N TYR A 66 2.83 9.67 -1.24
CA TYR A 66 3.91 9.86 -0.29
C TYR A 66 3.58 11.06 0.62
N VAL A 67 3.59 10.85 1.93
CA VAL A 67 3.34 11.90 2.92
C VAL A 67 4.64 12.41 3.52
N ALA A 68 5.51 11.48 3.93
CA ALA A 68 6.81 11.74 4.53
C ALA A 68 7.68 10.48 4.45
N ARG A 69 8.92 10.54 4.92
CA ARG A 69 9.87 9.43 4.84
C ARG A 69 9.26 8.15 5.45
N ASN A 70 9.07 7.12 4.63
CA ASN A 70 8.42 5.84 4.99
C ASN A 70 6.94 5.95 5.41
N THR A 71 6.25 7.02 5.03
CA THR A 71 4.86 7.30 5.40
C THR A 71 4.03 7.57 4.14
N TYR A 72 2.95 6.82 4.00
CA TYR A 72 2.09 6.79 2.81
C TYR A 72 0.63 6.87 3.22
N ARG A 73 -0.26 7.23 2.29
CA ARG A 73 -1.72 7.10 2.47
C ARG A 73 -2.36 6.75 1.13
N LEU A 74 -3.58 6.22 1.12
CA LEU A 74 -4.33 6.06 -0.13
C LEU A 74 -4.63 7.43 -0.75
N ASN A 75 -4.36 7.57 -2.04
CA ASN A 75 -4.84 8.70 -2.83
C ASN A 75 -6.28 8.41 -3.35
N ASP A 76 -6.90 9.36 -4.04
CA ASP A 76 -8.27 9.20 -4.57
C ASP A 76 -8.46 7.97 -5.46
N ALA A 77 -7.48 7.64 -6.30
CA ALA A 77 -7.53 6.45 -7.13
C ALA A 77 -7.40 5.16 -6.29
N GLY A 78 -6.59 5.20 -5.23
CA GLY A 78 -6.43 4.12 -4.26
C GLY A 78 -7.71 3.82 -3.52
N TRP A 79 -8.42 4.86 -3.08
CA TRP A 79 -9.73 4.72 -2.46
C TRP A 79 -10.75 4.08 -3.41
N ARG A 80 -10.86 4.58 -4.65
CA ARG A 80 -11.79 4.00 -5.65
C ARG A 80 -11.45 2.55 -6.00
N ALA A 81 -10.17 2.24 -6.17
CA ALA A 81 -9.73 0.88 -6.47
C ALA A 81 -10.00 -0.07 -5.30
N ALA A 82 -9.82 0.40 -4.06
CA ALA A 82 -10.11 -0.41 -2.88
C ALA A 82 -11.61 -0.62 -2.65
N GLU A 83 -12.49 0.27 -3.14
CA GLU A 83 -13.96 0.09 -3.11
C GLU A 83 -14.49 -0.90 -4.14
N GLY A 84 -13.83 -1.01 -5.30
CA GLY A 84 -14.18 -1.95 -6.38
C GLY A 84 -13.58 -3.35 -6.26
N LEU A 85 -12.77 -3.60 -5.22
CA LEU A 85 -12.16 -4.89 -4.86
C LEU A 85 -13.00 -5.64 -3.82
#